data_AF-A0A5C7VBK8-F1
#
_entry.id   AF-A0A5C7VBK8-F1
#
_cell.length_a   1.000
_cell.length_b   1.000
_cell.length_c   1.000
_cell.angle_alpha   90.00
_cell.angle_beta   90.00
_cell.angle_gamma   90.00
#
_symmetry.space_group_name_H-M   'P 1'
#
loop_
_entity.id
_entity.type
_entity.pdbx_description
1 polymer ?
#
loop_
_entity_poly.entity_id
_entity_poly.type
_entity_poly.pdbx_seq_one_letter_code
_entity_poly.pdbx_strand_id
1 'polypeptide(L)'
;MQRRSLIALASFAVLTGAPAFAAGDIKIAHVYSKTGPLEAYGKQTQTGLMMGLQYATGGTMQVNGRKITVIERDDQGKPDLGKSLLAAAYADDKVDLAVGPTSSGVALAMLPVAEEYKKILLVEPAVADAITGDKWNKYIFRTGRNSSQDAISNAVAMDKDGVSVATLAQDYAFGRDGVKAFKDALKKAR
;
A
#
# COMPACT_ATOMS: atom_id res chain seq x y z
N MET A 1 65.71 -31.94 -47.48
CA MET A 1 65.09 -30.60 -47.37
C MET A 1 63.70 -30.76 -46.78
N GLN A 2 63.53 -30.41 -45.50
CA GLN A 2 62.27 -30.58 -44.76
C GLN A 2 61.34 -29.38 -44.99
N ARG A 3 60.13 -29.62 -45.51
CA ARG A 3 59.03 -28.63 -45.50
C ARG A 3 58.25 -28.80 -44.21
N ARG A 4 58.36 -27.82 -43.31
CA ARG A 4 57.58 -27.72 -42.08
C ARG A 4 56.29 -26.94 -42.38
N SER A 5 55.15 -27.62 -42.30
CA SER A 5 53.83 -26.98 -42.32
C SER A 5 53.45 -26.57 -40.90
N LEU A 6 53.27 -25.27 -40.67
CA LEU A 6 52.76 -24.71 -39.42
C LEU A 6 51.22 -24.74 -39.46
N ILE A 7 50.61 -25.56 -38.60
CA ILE A 7 49.17 -25.50 -38.31
C ILE A 7 48.99 -24.51 -37.16
N ALA A 8 48.35 -23.37 -37.42
CA ALA A 8 47.98 -22.40 -36.41
C ALA A 8 46.74 -22.90 -35.64
N LEU A 9 46.91 -23.15 -34.35
CA LEU A 9 45.83 -23.53 -33.44
C LEU A 9 45.15 -22.25 -32.93
N ALA A 10 43.99 -21.90 -33.46
CA ALA A 10 43.19 -20.78 -32.97
C ALA A 10 42.45 -21.20 -31.69
N SER A 11 42.87 -20.65 -30.55
CA SER A 11 42.22 -20.86 -29.26
C SER A 11 40.89 -20.11 -29.21
N PHE A 12 39.78 -20.83 -29.27
CA PHE A 12 38.44 -20.28 -29.07
C PHE A 12 38.21 -20.07 -27.56
N ALA A 13 38.41 -18.84 -27.08
CA ALA A 13 38.09 -18.46 -25.71
C ALA A 13 36.57 -18.39 -25.55
N VAL A 14 35.97 -19.47 -25.04
CA VAL A 14 34.57 -19.47 -24.60
C VAL A 14 34.48 -18.55 -23.38
N LEU A 15 33.96 -17.34 -23.57
CA LEU A 15 33.47 -16.52 -22.46
C LEU A 15 32.26 -17.25 -21.86
N THR A 16 32.49 -18.05 -20.84
CA THR A 16 31.43 -18.53 -19.94
C THR A 16 30.95 -17.33 -19.11
N GLY A 17 29.99 -16.57 -19.65
CA GLY A 17 29.24 -15.60 -18.87
C GLY A 17 28.61 -16.33 -17.68
N ALA A 18 29.05 -16.01 -16.46
CA ALA A 18 28.44 -16.54 -15.26
C ALA A 18 26.93 -16.24 -15.30
N PRO A 19 26.05 -17.21 -14.97
CA PRO A 19 24.63 -16.94 -14.90
C PRO A 19 24.41 -15.82 -13.89
N ALA A 20 23.88 -14.69 -14.35
CA ALA A 20 23.37 -13.67 -13.44
C ALA A 20 22.31 -14.36 -12.58
N PHE A 21 22.59 -14.53 -11.29
CA PHE A 21 21.58 -14.95 -10.32
C PHE A 21 20.46 -13.92 -10.40
N ALA A 22 19.38 -14.26 -11.09
CA ALA A 22 18.20 -13.43 -11.16
C ALA A 22 17.68 -13.26 -9.72
N ALA A 23 17.77 -12.05 -9.19
CA ALA A 23 17.13 -11.71 -7.94
C ALA A 23 15.63 -12.05 -8.07
N GLY A 24 15.06 -12.78 -7.10
CA GLY A 24 13.69 -13.28 -7.19
C GLY A 24 12.64 -12.16 -7.37
N ASP A 25 11.45 -12.50 -7.85
CA ASP A 25 10.34 -11.55 -8.06
C ASP A 25 10.07 -10.67 -6.84
N ILE A 26 9.65 -9.42 -7.08
CA ILE A 26 9.12 -8.51 -6.05
C ILE A 26 7.64 -8.85 -5.86
N LYS A 27 7.27 -9.32 -4.67
CA LYS A 27 5.90 -9.70 -4.33
C LYS A 27 5.25 -8.63 -3.46
N ILE A 28 4.07 -8.16 -3.86
CA ILE A 28 3.29 -7.16 -3.14
C ILE A 28 1.93 -7.78 -2.80
N ALA A 29 1.56 -7.82 -1.52
CA ALA A 29 0.18 -8.11 -1.16
C ALA A 29 -0.67 -6.84 -1.26
N HIS A 30 -1.80 -6.91 -1.95
CA HIS A 30 -2.81 -5.86 -1.93
C HIS A 30 -4.01 -6.37 -1.13
N VAL A 31 -4.12 -5.93 0.13
CA VAL A 31 -5.19 -6.31 1.05
C VAL A 31 -6.20 -5.17 1.08
N TYR A 32 -7.40 -5.37 0.52
CA TYR A 32 -8.36 -4.29 0.32
C TYR A 32 -9.79 -4.81 0.32
N SER A 33 -10.77 -3.91 0.44
CA SER A 33 -12.19 -4.26 0.41
C SER A 33 -12.65 -4.46 -1.03
N LYS A 34 -12.35 -5.64 -1.59
CA LYS A 34 -12.72 -6.02 -2.95
C LYS A 34 -14.23 -6.28 -3.05
N THR A 35 -14.84 -6.77 -1.96
CA THR A 35 -16.28 -6.91 -1.84
C THR A 35 -16.81 -6.16 -0.62
N GLY A 36 -18.15 -6.06 -0.54
CA GLY A 36 -18.84 -5.42 0.58
C GLY A 36 -19.04 -3.91 0.40
N PRO A 37 -19.36 -3.18 1.49
CA PRO A 37 -19.84 -1.79 1.40
C PRO A 37 -18.85 -0.81 0.76
N LEU A 38 -17.56 -1.15 0.73
CA LEU A 38 -16.50 -0.31 0.17
C LEU A 38 -15.99 -0.78 -1.19
N GLU A 39 -16.64 -1.75 -1.84
CA GLU A 39 -16.20 -2.35 -3.12
C GLU A 39 -15.90 -1.29 -4.20
N ALA A 40 -16.76 -0.27 -4.34
CA ALA A 40 -16.55 0.79 -5.32
C ALA A 40 -15.22 1.54 -5.09
N TYR A 41 -14.87 1.77 -3.82
CA TYR A 41 -13.62 2.40 -3.42
C TYR A 41 -12.44 1.44 -3.59
N GLY A 42 -12.63 0.16 -3.21
CA GLY A 42 -11.67 -0.91 -3.44
C GLY A 42 -11.26 -1.05 -4.90
N LYS A 43 -12.23 -1.02 -5.83
CA LYS A 43 -11.96 -1.06 -7.27
C LYS A 43 -11.11 0.12 -7.75
N GLN A 44 -11.37 1.33 -7.27
CA GLN A 44 -10.58 2.52 -7.60
C GLN A 44 -9.14 2.39 -7.07
N THR A 45 -8.97 1.92 -5.83
CA THR A 45 -7.63 1.74 -5.22
C THR A 45 -6.80 0.68 -5.97
N GLN A 46 -7.40 -0.45 -6.33
CA GLN A 46 -6.74 -1.49 -7.12
C GLN A 46 -6.34 -0.97 -8.52
N THR A 47 -7.26 -0.25 -9.17
CA THR A 47 -7.01 0.34 -10.49
C THR A 47 -5.85 1.33 -10.41
N GLY A 48 -5.87 2.23 -9.43
CA GLY A 48 -4.81 3.23 -9.22
C GLY A 48 -3.45 2.60 -8.92
N LEU A 49 -3.39 1.58 -8.06
CA LEU A 49 -2.16 0.85 -7.77
C LEU A 49 -1.57 0.22 -9.05
N MET A 50 -2.39 -0.49 -9.82
CA MET A 50 -1.92 -1.16 -11.04
C MET A 50 -1.49 -0.14 -12.11
N MET A 51 -2.24 0.95 -12.29
CA MET A 51 -1.86 2.04 -13.20
C MET A 51 -0.54 2.68 -12.77
N GLY A 52 -0.34 2.92 -11.47
CA GLY A 52 0.91 3.46 -10.93
C GLY A 52 2.11 2.56 -11.19
N LEU A 53 1.96 1.26 -10.95
CA LEU A 53 3.02 0.28 -11.23
C LEU A 53 3.33 0.18 -12.72
N GLN A 54 2.31 0.19 -13.59
CA GLN A 54 2.50 0.21 -15.04
C GLN A 54 3.23 1.49 -15.47
N TYR A 55 2.78 2.66 -15.02
CA TYR A 55 3.40 3.94 -15.35
C TYR A 55 4.87 3.97 -14.91
N ALA A 56 5.15 3.61 -13.65
CA ALA A 56 6.50 3.64 -13.09
C ALA A 56 7.48 2.67 -13.78
N THR A 57 6.97 1.60 -14.37
CA THR A 57 7.78 0.57 -15.05
C THR A 57 7.76 0.66 -16.57
N GLY A 58 7.13 1.70 -17.15
CA GLY A 58 6.94 1.80 -18.60
C GLY A 58 6.13 0.64 -19.18
N GLY A 59 5.22 0.06 -18.39
CA GLY A 59 4.38 -1.09 -18.75
C GLY A 59 5.04 -2.45 -18.56
N THR A 60 6.33 -2.52 -18.20
CA THR A 60 7.06 -3.79 -18.12
C THR A 60 6.75 -4.61 -16.88
N MET A 61 6.23 -3.96 -15.83
CA MET A 61 6.07 -4.56 -14.49
C MET A 61 7.38 -5.16 -13.95
N GLN A 62 8.53 -4.57 -14.30
CA GLN A 62 9.84 -5.01 -13.88
C GLN A 62 10.67 -3.84 -13.34
N VAL A 63 11.47 -4.10 -12.31
CA VAL A 63 12.44 -3.16 -11.75
C VAL A 63 13.76 -3.90 -11.56
N ASN A 64 14.84 -3.40 -12.16
CA ASN A 64 16.17 -4.02 -12.11
C ASN A 64 16.17 -5.51 -12.50
N GLY A 65 15.36 -5.88 -13.52
CA GLY A 65 15.21 -7.26 -13.99
C GLY A 65 14.36 -8.17 -13.08
N ARG A 66 13.81 -7.64 -11.98
CA ARG A 66 12.90 -8.36 -11.07
C ARG A 66 11.46 -8.07 -11.46
N LYS A 67 10.64 -9.11 -11.65
CA LYS A 67 9.21 -8.96 -11.95
C LYS A 67 8.44 -8.55 -10.70
N ILE A 68 7.51 -7.61 -10.84
CA ILE A 68 6.54 -7.25 -9.80
C ILE A 68 5.31 -8.16 -9.93
N THR A 69 4.97 -8.86 -8.86
CA THR A 69 3.77 -9.68 -8.74
C THR A 69 2.88 -9.12 -7.63
N VAL A 70 1.64 -8.78 -7.97
CA VAL A 70 0.63 -8.31 -7.00
C VAL A 70 -0.30 -9.47 -6.64
N ILE A 71 -0.43 -9.75 -5.35
CA ILE A 71 -1.30 -10.78 -4.78
C ILE A 71 -2.50 -10.08 -4.13
N GLU A 72 -3.67 -10.22 -4.73
CA GLU A 72 -4.90 -9.62 -4.20
C GLU A 72 -5.51 -10.45 -3.06
N ARG A 73 -5.98 -9.77 -2.02
CA ARG A 73 -6.62 -10.34 -0.83
C ARG A 73 -7.84 -9.48 -0.46
N ASP A 74 -9.02 -10.10 -0.39
CA ASP A 74 -10.28 -9.40 -0.08
C ASP A 74 -10.57 -9.42 1.42
N ASP A 75 -10.47 -8.25 2.07
CA ASP A 75 -10.74 -8.11 3.50
C ASP A 75 -12.24 -8.05 3.86
N GLN A 76 -13.13 -7.89 2.87
CA GLN A 76 -14.58 -7.76 3.05
C GLN A 76 -15.02 -6.66 4.03
N GLY A 77 -14.15 -5.69 4.31
CA GLY A 77 -14.34 -4.67 5.35
C GLY A 77 -14.25 -5.19 6.79
N LYS A 78 -13.76 -6.43 7.02
CA LYS A 78 -13.73 -7.10 8.33
C LYS A 78 -12.32 -7.03 8.97
N PRO A 79 -12.16 -6.41 10.16
CA PRO A 79 -10.85 -6.24 10.79
C PRO A 79 -10.09 -7.56 11.05
N ASP A 80 -10.76 -8.56 11.61
CA ASP A 80 -10.13 -9.85 11.91
C ASP A 80 -9.67 -10.59 10.65
N LEU A 81 -10.45 -10.46 9.56
CA LEU A 81 -10.09 -11.04 8.28
C LEU A 81 -8.87 -10.33 7.68
N GLY A 82 -8.85 -8.99 7.66
CA GLY A 82 -7.68 -8.24 7.18
C GLY A 82 -6.40 -8.56 7.95
N LYS A 83 -6.49 -8.71 9.28
CA LYS A 83 -5.37 -9.18 10.12
C LYS A 83 -4.85 -10.54 9.69
N SER A 84 -5.76 -11.51 9.50
CA SER A 84 -5.42 -12.88 9.08
C SER A 84 -4.80 -12.92 7.69
N LEU A 85 -5.37 -12.19 6.73
CA LEU A 85 -4.87 -12.10 5.35
C LEU A 85 -3.48 -11.48 5.28
N LEU A 86 -3.21 -10.44 6.07
CA LEU A 86 -1.89 -9.81 6.12
C LEU A 86 -0.85 -10.76 6.72
N ALA A 87 -1.19 -11.45 7.81
CA ALA A 87 -0.30 -12.43 8.43
C ALA A 87 0.05 -13.57 7.45
N ALA A 88 -0.95 -14.13 6.76
CA ALA A 88 -0.74 -15.15 5.74
C ALA A 88 0.11 -14.63 4.57
N ALA A 89 -0.11 -13.39 4.12
CA ALA A 89 0.72 -12.79 3.07
C ALA A 89 2.20 -12.67 3.45
N TYR A 90 2.49 -12.31 4.70
CA TYR A 90 3.87 -12.22 5.17
C TYR A 90 4.50 -13.58 5.48
N ALA A 91 3.74 -14.51 6.08
CA ALA A 91 4.23 -15.83 6.48
C ALA A 91 4.35 -16.80 5.29
N ASP A 92 3.26 -16.96 4.53
CA ASP A 92 3.08 -18.04 3.57
C ASP A 92 3.52 -17.59 2.17
N ASP A 93 2.98 -16.47 1.70
CA ASP A 93 3.32 -15.93 0.37
C ASP A 93 4.72 -15.29 0.33
N LYS A 94 5.24 -14.95 1.51
CA LYS A 94 6.52 -14.26 1.74
C LYS A 94 6.62 -12.98 0.94
N VAL A 95 5.56 -12.17 0.92
CA VAL A 95 5.56 -10.90 0.18
C VAL A 95 6.63 -9.96 0.73
N ASP A 96 7.19 -9.12 -0.15
CA ASP A 96 8.19 -8.11 0.23
C ASP A 96 7.56 -6.98 1.04
N LEU A 97 6.35 -6.57 0.66
CA LEU A 97 5.54 -5.57 1.34
C LEU A 97 4.04 -5.78 1.10
N ALA A 98 3.21 -5.10 1.89
CA ALA A 98 1.77 -5.04 1.67
C ALA A 98 1.30 -3.60 1.43
N VAL A 99 0.24 -3.46 0.65
CA VAL A 99 -0.49 -2.20 0.38
C VAL A 99 -1.95 -2.39 0.79
N GLY A 100 -2.53 -1.38 1.43
CA GLY A 100 -3.90 -1.40 1.93
C GLY A 100 -4.00 -1.15 3.44
N PRO A 101 -5.19 -1.19 4.04
CA PRO A 101 -6.49 -1.51 3.45
C PRO A 101 -7.41 -0.30 3.20
N THR A 102 -8.60 -0.59 2.66
CA THR A 102 -9.67 0.38 2.35
C THR A 102 -10.29 1.02 3.60
N SER A 103 -10.65 0.20 4.58
CA SER A 103 -11.31 0.66 5.81
C SER A 103 -10.30 1.02 6.89
N SER A 104 -10.54 2.14 7.60
CA SER A 104 -9.69 2.52 8.74
C SER A 104 -9.78 1.53 9.90
N GLY A 105 -10.93 0.87 10.10
CA GLY A 105 -11.05 -0.18 11.12
C GLY A 105 -10.17 -1.38 10.82
N VAL A 106 -10.10 -1.79 9.55
CA VAL A 106 -9.23 -2.89 9.11
C VAL A 106 -7.76 -2.46 9.21
N ALA A 107 -7.43 -1.22 8.81
CA ALA A 107 -6.07 -0.70 8.88
C ALA A 107 -5.51 -0.77 10.30
N LEU A 108 -6.29 -0.30 11.28
CA LEU A 108 -5.90 -0.33 12.70
C LEU A 108 -5.67 -1.76 13.22
N ALA A 109 -6.38 -2.75 12.70
CA ALA A 109 -6.18 -4.16 13.07
C ALA A 109 -4.94 -4.78 12.39
N MET A 110 -4.52 -4.26 11.23
CA MET A 110 -3.34 -4.72 10.49
C MET A 110 -2.01 -4.15 11.03
N LEU A 111 -2.02 -3.00 11.70
CA LEU A 111 -0.76 -2.35 12.16
C LEU A 111 0.12 -3.25 13.05
N PRO A 112 -0.42 -3.97 14.05
CA PRO A 112 0.40 -4.84 14.91
C PRO A 112 1.00 -6.02 14.14
N VAL A 113 0.34 -6.49 13.07
CA VAL A 113 0.86 -7.59 12.24
C VAL A 113 2.10 -7.13 11.48
N ALA A 114 2.08 -5.93 10.90
CA ALA A 114 3.25 -5.36 10.23
C ALA A 114 4.45 -5.24 11.19
N GLU A 115 4.19 -4.87 12.44
CA GLU A 115 5.21 -4.78 13.50
C GLU A 115 5.78 -6.16 13.88
N GLU A 116 4.91 -7.14 14.12
CA GLU A 116 5.27 -8.51 14.49
C GLU A 116 6.16 -9.15 13.41
N TYR A 117 5.76 -9.04 12.15
CA TYR A 117 6.49 -9.59 11.01
C TYR A 117 7.67 -8.73 10.54
N LYS A 118 7.81 -7.51 11.10
CA LYS A 118 8.85 -6.54 10.71
C LYS A 118 8.83 -6.23 9.21
N LYS A 119 7.63 -6.07 8.64
CA LYS A 119 7.39 -5.93 7.20
C LYS A 119 6.54 -4.70 6.91
N ILE A 120 6.90 -3.99 5.84
CA ILE A 120 6.27 -2.73 5.47
C ILE A 120 4.80 -2.94 5.09
N LEU A 121 3.92 -2.20 5.76
CA LEU A 121 2.54 -1.98 5.35
C LEU A 121 2.39 -0.53 4.89
N LEU A 122 2.10 -0.36 3.60
CA LEU A 122 1.72 0.93 3.02
C LEU A 122 0.20 1.09 3.08
N VAL A 123 -0.27 1.93 4.00
CA VAL A 123 -1.69 2.18 4.18
C VAL A 123 -2.20 3.17 3.14
N GLU A 124 -3.12 2.69 2.31
CA GLU A 124 -3.86 3.47 1.33
C GLU A 124 -5.21 2.77 1.12
N PRO A 125 -6.35 3.47 1.08
CA PRO A 125 -6.60 4.88 1.35
C PRO A 125 -7.04 5.17 2.80
N ALA A 126 -6.95 4.24 3.75
CA ALA A 126 -7.47 4.44 5.11
C ALA A 126 -6.84 5.65 5.83
N VAL A 127 -7.69 6.48 6.46
CA VAL A 127 -7.33 7.83 6.92
C VAL A 127 -7.42 8.07 8.43
N ALA A 128 -7.84 7.11 9.27
CA ALA A 128 -7.91 7.33 10.72
C ALA A 128 -6.60 7.91 11.29
N ASP A 129 -6.73 8.86 12.22
CA ASP A 129 -5.60 9.67 12.67
C ASP A 129 -4.57 8.81 13.40
N ALA A 130 -5.06 7.85 14.19
CA ALA A 130 -4.26 6.88 14.94
C ALA A 130 -3.27 6.06 14.09
N ILE A 131 -3.52 5.86 12.78
CA ILE A 131 -2.66 5.04 11.90
C ILE A 131 -1.23 5.58 11.84
N THR A 132 -1.08 6.90 11.74
CA THR A 132 0.23 7.59 11.82
C THR A 132 0.29 8.46 13.08
N GLY A 133 -0.49 8.11 14.09
CA GLY A 133 -0.61 8.81 15.37
C GLY A 133 -0.15 7.90 16.50
N ASP A 134 -1.01 7.74 17.51
CA ASP A 134 -0.72 6.97 18.72
C ASP A 134 -0.50 5.46 18.48
N LYS A 135 -1.07 4.88 17.42
CA LYS A 135 -0.93 3.45 17.07
C LYS A 135 0.13 3.18 16.00
N TRP A 136 0.90 4.20 15.61
CA TRP A 136 1.95 4.07 14.60
C TRP A 136 3.09 3.17 15.08
N ASN A 137 3.72 2.47 14.13
CA ASN A 137 5.00 1.81 14.31
C ASN A 137 5.88 1.98 13.06
N LYS A 138 7.19 1.70 13.18
CA LYS A 138 8.19 2.00 12.14
C LYS A 138 8.02 1.27 10.80
N TYR A 139 7.12 0.30 10.71
CA TYR A 139 6.82 -0.41 9.46
C TYR A 139 5.58 0.13 8.74
N ILE A 140 4.94 1.17 9.30
CA ILE A 140 3.74 1.78 8.75
C ILE A 140 4.10 3.06 8.01
N PHE A 141 3.68 3.10 6.75
CA PHE A 141 3.73 4.29 5.90
C PHE A 141 2.32 4.57 5.37
N ARG A 142 2.01 5.84 5.11
CA ARG A 142 0.73 6.25 4.52
C ARG A 142 0.98 7.30 3.44
N THR A 143 0.34 7.12 2.28
CA THR A 143 0.46 8.03 1.12
C THR A 143 -0.58 9.15 1.12
N GLY A 144 -1.74 8.90 1.73
CA GLY A 144 -2.82 9.88 1.83
C GLY A 144 -2.76 10.77 3.07
N ARG A 145 -3.60 11.81 3.03
CA ARG A 145 -4.04 12.61 4.19
C ARG A 145 -4.73 11.78 5.28
N ASN A 146 -4.89 12.36 6.46
CA ASN A 146 -5.68 11.82 7.56
C ASN A 146 -7.05 12.50 7.74
N SER A 147 -7.91 11.93 8.58
CA SER A 147 -9.25 12.45 8.86
C SER A 147 -9.21 13.90 9.35
N SER A 148 -8.27 14.24 10.23
CA SER A 148 -8.14 15.60 10.76
C SER A 148 -7.76 16.63 9.69
N GLN A 149 -6.86 16.29 8.76
CA GLN A 149 -6.45 17.17 7.66
C GLN A 149 -7.64 17.51 6.75
N ASP A 150 -8.46 16.52 6.40
CA ASP A 150 -9.68 16.73 5.62
C ASP A 150 -10.70 17.58 6.39
N ALA A 151 -10.93 17.23 7.66
CA ALA A 151 -11.93 17.88 8.51
C ALA A 151 -11.60 19.36 8.79
N ILE A 152 -10.37 19.66 9.17
CA ILE A 152 -9.93 21.04 9.48
C ILE A 152 -10.02 21.91 8.22
N SER A 153 -9.60 21.39 7.06
CA SER A 153 -9.67 22.12 5.79
C SER A 153 -11.12 22.48 5.44
N ASN A 154 -12.05 21.54 5.61
CA ASN A 154 -13.46 21.79 5.37
C ASN A 154 -14.06 22.77 6.40
N ALA A 155 -13.70 22.64 7.67
CA ALA A 155 -14.18 23.55 8.72
C ALA A 155 -13.77 24.99 8.42
N VAL A 156 -12.51 25.24 8.08
CA VAL A 156 -12.02 26.59 7.72
C VAL A 156 -12.79 27.18 6.53
N ALA A 157 -13.18 26.37 5.55
CA ALA A 157 -13.95 26.83 4.40
C ALA A 157 -15.42 27.14 4.73
N MET A 158 -16.00 26.45 5.72
CA MET A 158 -17.42 26.52 6.08
C MET A 158 -17.71 27.44 7.28
N ASP A 159 -16.70 27.76 8.10
CA ASP A 159 -16.82 28.53 9.35
C ASP A 159 -17.10 30.02 9.10
N LYS A 160 -18.34 30.32 8.70
CA LYS A 160 -18.82 31.68 8.38
C LYS A 160 -20.00 32.06 9.26
N ASP A 161 -20.12 33.36 9.51
CA ASP A 161 -21.23 33.89 10.29
C ASP A 161 -22.58 33.56 9.62
N GLY A 162 -23.54 33.10 10.42
CA GLY A 162 -24.88 32.72 9.93
C GLY A 162 -24.97 31.36 9.25
N VAL A 163 -23.89 30.55 9.24
CA VAL A 163 -23.90 29.17 8.76
C VAL A 163 -24.12 28.20 9.93
N SER A 164 -25.10 27.32 9.80
CA SER A 164 -25.30 26.17 10.70
C SER A 164 -24.88 24.88 10.00
N VAL A 165 -24.16 24.02 10.71
CA VAL A 165 -23.59 22.79 10.14
C VAL A 165 -24.11 21.56 10.88
N ALA A 166 -24.52 20.55 10.12
CA ALA A 166 -24.83 19.22 10.64
C ALA A 166 -23.88 18.19 10.01
N THR A 167 -23.44 17.20 10.80
CA THR A 167 -22.52 16.14 10.34
C THR A 167 -23.22 14.78 10.34
N LEU A 168 -23.08 14.02 9.25
CA LEU A 168 -23.45 12.61 9.15
C LEU A 168 -22.22 11.80 8.73
N ALA A 169 -21.88 10.76 9.50
CA ALA A 169 -20.67 9.98 9.27
C ALA A 169 -20.86 8.50 9.65
N GLN A 170 -19.96 7.64 9.16
CA GLN A 170 -19.94 6.22 9.51
C GLN A 170 -19.51 6.01 10.97
N ASP A 171 -20.15 5.08 11.68
CA ASP A 171 -19.86 4.85 13.10
C ASP A 171 -18.63 3.95 13.35
N TYR A 172 -17.46 4.41 12.89
CA TYR A 172 -16.15 3.85 13.23
C TYR A 172 -15.07 4.94 13.19
N ALA A 173 -13.80 4.56 13.41
CA ALA A 173 -12.66 5.47 13.51
C ALA A 173 -12.65 6.61 12.47
N PHE A 174 -12.85 6.31 11.18
CA PHE A 174 -12.89 7.35 10.13
C PHE A 174 -13.92 8.46 10.42
N GLY A 175 -15.18 8.07 10.65
CA GLY A 175 -16.25 9.04 10.85
C GLY A 175 -16.14 9.76 12.20
N ARG A 176 -15.71 9.05 13.25
CA ARG A 176 -15.53 9.63 14.59
C ARG A 176 -14.39 10.66 14.61
N ASP A 177 -13.24 10.34 14.01
CA ASP A 177 -12.09 11.25 13.92
C ASP A 177 -12.46 12.50 13.12
N GLY A 178 -13.09 12.33 11.94
CA GLY A 178 -13.50 13.44 11.09
C GLY A 178 -14.50 14.37 11.76
N VAL A 179 -15.56 13.83 12.37
CA VAL A 179 -16.57 14.65 13.07
C VAL A 179 -15.97 15.39 14.26
N LYS A 180 -15.12 14.73 15.06
CA LYS A 180 -14.45 15.38 16.18
C LYS A 180 -13.57 16.53 15.71
N ALA A 181 -12.66 16.27 14.78
CA ALA A 181 -11.74 17.28 14.26
C ALA A 181 -12.47 18.46 13.59
N PHE A 182 -13.57 18.19 12.88
CA PHE A 182 -14.38 19.22 12.26
C PHE A 182 -15.04 20.13 13.30
N LYS A 183 -15.66 19.54 14.34
CA LYS A 183 -16.28 20.29 15.44
C LYS A 183 -15.27 21.14 16.20
N ASP A 184 -14.11 20.58 16.52
CA ASP A 184 -13.05 21.29 17.24
C ASP A 184 -12.48 22.47 16.42
N ALA A 185 -12.54 22.40 15.09
CA ALA A 185 -12.02 23.42 14.18
C ALA A 185 -12.99 24.57 13.88
N LEU A 186 -14.30 24.39 14.07
CA LEU A 186 -15.30 25.45 13.90
C LEU A 186 -15.19 26.47 15.05
N LYS A 187 -15.04 27.76 14.72
CA LYS A 187 -14.94 28.84 15.71
C LYS A 187 -16.17 29.75 15.75
N LYS A 188 -16.89 29.88 14.64
CA LYS A 188 -17.98 30.85 14.44
C LYS A 188 -19.33 30.19 14.13
N ALA A 189 -19.33 29.02 13.50
CA ALA A 189 -20.55 28.26 13.21
C ALA A 189 -21.28 27.88 14.50
N ARG A 190 -22.60 28.16 14.55
CA ARG A 190 -23.48 27.85 15.69
C ARG A 190 -24.42 26.71 15.36
#